data_AF-A0A835D3M4-F1
#
_entry.id   AF-A0A835D3M4-F1
#
_cell.length_a   1.000
_cell.length_b   1.000
_cell.length_c   1.000
_cell.angle_alpha   90.00
_cell.angle_beta   90.00
_cell.angle_gamma   90.00
#
_symmetry.space_group_name_H-M   'P 1'
#
loop_
_entity.id
_entity.type
_entity.pdbx_description
1 polymer ?
#
loop_
_entity_poly.entity_id
_entity_poly.type
_entity_poly.pdbx_seq_one_letter_code
_entity_poly.pdbx_strand_id
1 'polypeptide(L)'
;MGSSRDIAVGPVAVVSLLLGTLLQSEIDPANKDGYKRLAFTATFFAGITQFTLGFLRLDFLIDFLSHAAIVGFMAGAAITIALQRLKGFLGIRNFTKKTDIVSVMRSVWGSVHHGLLSTNSCEAFDSCLQKALMALQLHRLFSTGSIAEQVMLLENIGTSVLVAENQGKKNKKIFWVPAITPLISVILSTFFVYITHAEKYGVQIVRYVEKGINPPSANEIYFTGDYLVNGFRIGIVVGMITLTEAVAIGKTFASMKDYQVDGNKELVALGAMNVIGSMASCYVATGSFSRSAVNYMAGCQTAVSNIVMSFVIFFTLKFFTPLFKYTPNAILSSIIISAVIGLIYFEAAILIWKIDKFDFVACMGAFIGVIFAFVEMAS
;
A
#
# COMPACT_ATOMS: atom_id res chain seq x y z
N MET A 1 6.74 1.24 21.52
CA MET A 1 7.68 2.38 21.45
C MET A 1 7.02 3.55 20.71
N GLY A 2 6.35 3.30 19.57
CA GLY A 2 5.51 4.31 18.92
C GLY A 2 4.29 4.71 19.76
N SER A 3 3.75 5.89 19.50
CA SER A 3 2.58 6.48 20.14
C SER A 3 1.28 6.17 19.39
N SER A 4 1.37 5.87 18.10
CA SER A 4 0.28 5.54 17.19
C SER A 4 -0.24 4.12 17.45
N ARG A 5 -1.56 3.99 17.54
CA ARG A 5 -2.22 2.71 17.85
C ARG A 5 -2.58 1.92 16.60
N ASP A 6 -2.80 2.61 15.49
CA ASP A 6 -3.37 2.05 14.26
C ASP A 6 -2.33 1.79 13.18
N ILE A 7 -1.16 2.42 13.29
CA ILE A 7 -0.11 2.34 12.28
C ILE A 7 0.41 0.91 12.19
N ALA A 8 0.18 0.28 11.04
CA ALA A 8 0.72 -1.03 10.72
C ALA A 8 1.98 -0.84 9.88
N VAL A 9 3.10 -1.34 10.39
CA VAL A 9 4.43 -1.06 9.83
C VAL A 9 4.89 -2.17 8.91
N GLY A 10 5.60 -1.80 7.84
CA GLY A 10 6.25 -2.74 6.96
C GLY A 10 6.74 -2.09 5.66
N PRO A 11 7.16 -2.90 4.69
CA PRO A 11 7.64 -2.33 3.43
C PRO A 11 6.52 -1.71 2.60
N VAL A 12 6.81 -0.55 2.02
CA VAL A 12 5.89 0.20 1.16
C VAL A 12 6.47 0.39 -0.24
N ALA A 13 5.61 0.29 -1.26
CA ALA A 13 6.02 0.29 -2.66
C ALA A 13 6.83 1.52 -3.07
N VAL A 14 6.44 2.71 -2.60
CA VAL A 14 7.12 3.97 -2.93
C VAL A 14 8.57 3.95 -2.43
N VAL A 15 8.74 3.61 -1.14
CA VAL A 15 10.06 3.51 -0.52
C VAL A 15 10.89 2.38 -1.13
N SER A 16 10.28 1.23 -1.43
CA SER A 16 10.95 0.11 -2.09
C SER A 16 11.45 0.48 -3.49
N LEU A 17 10.66 1.25 -4.24
CA LEU A 17 11.01 1.70 -5.57
C LEU A 17 12.18 2.69 -5.50
N LEU A 18 12.08 3.69 -4.62
CA LEU A 18 13.14 4.67 -4.41
C LEU A 18 14.45 4.03 -3.94
N LEU A 19 14.39 3.15 -2.94
CA LEU A 19 15.57 2.44 -2.49
C LEU A 19 16.13 1.59 -3.65
N GLY A 20 15.28 0.95 -4.43
CA GLY A 20 15.69 0.18 -5.60
C GLY A 20 16.41 1.00 -6.67
N THR A 21 15.93 2.21 -6.98
CA THR A 21 16.58 3.08 -7.97
C THR A 21 17.92 3.62 -7.48
N LEU A 22 17.99 4.03 -6.21
CA LEU A 22 19.23 4.50 -5.58
C LEU A 22 20.28 3.39 -5.42
N LEU A 23 19.86 2.15 -5.19
CA LEU A 23 20.79 1.01 -5.15
C LEU A 23 21.29 0.64 -6.54
N GLN A 24 20.40 0.64 -7.55
CA GLN A 24 20.75 0.33 -8.93
C GLN A 24 21.72 1.34 -9.56
N SER A 25 21.75 2.59 -9.07
CA SER A 25 22.75 3.57 -9.52
C SER A 25 24.16 3.29 -8.99
N GLU A 26 24.29 2.50 -7.92
CA GLU A 26 25.57 2.21 -7.27
C GLU A 26 26.09 0.81 -7.55
N ILE A 27 25.20 -0.20 -7.59
CA ILE A 27 25.55 -1.59 -7.83
C ILE A 27 24.61 -2.20 -8.86
N ASP A 28 25.20 -2.81 -9.88
CA ASP A 28 24.45 -3.58 -10.87
C ASP A 28 23.69 -4.74 -10.20
N PRO A 29 22.38 -4.91 -10.46
CA PRO A 29 21.55 -5.95 -9.84
C PRO A 29 21.97 -7.38 -10.23
N ALA A 30 22.92 -7.55 -11.16
CA ALA A 30 23.55 -8.82 -11.47
C ALA A 30 24.36 -9.38 -10.28
N ASN A 31 24.97 -8.51 -9.46
CA ASN A 31 25.65 -8.91 -8.23
C ASN A 31 24.67 -8.93 -7.05
N LYS A 32 23.95 -10.06 -6.91
CA LYS A 32 22.89 -10.22 -5.90
C LYS A 32 23.37 -10.02 -4.47
N ASP A 33 24.58 -10.49 -4.14
CA ASP A 33 25.11 -10.43 -2.78
C ASP A 33 25.54 -8.99 -2.44
N GLY A 34 26.24 -8.31 -3.35
CA GLY A 34 26.59 -6.90 -3.18
C GLY A 34 25.36 -6.00 -3.03
N TYR A 35 24.34 -6.23 -3.86
CA TYR A 35 23.08 -5.48 -3.85
C TYR A 35 22.32 -5.63 -2.53
N LYS A 36 22.19 -6.86 -2.02
CA LYS A 36 21.53 -7.14 -0.73
C LYS A 36 22.27 -6.47 0.43
N ARG A 37 23.59 -6.62 0.47
CA ARG A 37 24.44 -6.02 1.51
C ARG A 37 24.33 -4.50 1.54
N LEU A 38 24.31 -3.86 0.37
CA LEU A 38 24.12 -2.41 0.27
C LEU A 38 22.71 -2.00 0.73
N ALA A 39 21.68 -2.77 0.40
CA ALA A 39 20.31 -2.52 0.87
C ALA A 39 20.18 -2.58 2.40
N PHE A 40 20.81 -3.58 3.05
CA PHE A 40 20.85 -3.67 4.51
C PHE A 40 21.63 -2.52 5.14
N THR A 41 22.76 -2.15 4.54
CA THR A 41 23.58 -1.02 4.99
C THR A 41 22.81 0.30 4.90
N ALA A 42 22.15 0.57 3.77
CA ALA A 42 21.31 1.76 3.61
C ALA A 42 20.15 1.77 4.61
N THR A 43 19.53 0.61 4.87
CA THR A 43 18.44 0.49 5.85
C THR A 43 18.92 0.76 7.27
N PHE A 44 20.11 0.26 7.63
CA PHE A 44 20.74 0.50 8.92
C PHE A 44 20.98 1.99 9.16
N PHE A 45 21.58 2.69 8.18
CA PHE A 45 21.82 4.14 8.28
C PHE A 45 20.55 4.99 8.21
N ALA A 46 19.52 4.55 7.46
CA ALA A 46 18.20 5.15 7.51
C ALA A 46 17.61 5.08 8.93
N GLY A 47 17.71 3.92 9.57
CA GLY A 47 17.26 3.72 10.94
C GLY A 47 18.05 4.56 11.96
N ILE A 48 19.38 4.64 11.84
CA ILE A 48 20.20 5.52 12.68
C ILE A 48 19.78 6.97 12.52
N THR A 49 19.62 7.44 11.27
CA THR A 49 19.23 8.83 11.00
C THR A 49 17.88 9.14 11.65
N GLN A 50 16.89 8.26 11.50
CA GLN A 50 15.57 8.41 12.14
C GLN A 50 15.65 8.40 13.67
N PHE A 51 16.43 7.47 14.23
CA PHE A 51 16.60 7.35 15.68
C PHE A 51 17.28 8.60 16.26
N THR A 52 18.32 9.11 15.60
CA THR A 52 19.01 10.34 15.96
C THR A 52 18.09 11.55 15.87
N LEU A 53 17.30 11.68 14.80
CA LEU A 53 16.32 12.76 14.66
C LEU A 53 15.26 12.73 15.77
N GLY A 54 14.79 11.54 16.14
CA GLY A 54 13.86 11.35 17.26
C GLY A 54 14.48 11.69 18.62
N PHE A 55 15.75 11.33 18.83
CA PHE A 55 16.48 11.65 20.06
C PHE A 55 16.74 13.16 20.19
N LEU A 56 17.07 13.83 19.09
CA LEU A 56 17.23 15.29 19.02
C LEU A 56 15.91 16.06 19.13
N ARG A 57 14.78 15.35 19.28
CA ARG A 57 13.44 15.92 19.40
C ARG A 57 13.05 16.83 18.23
N LEU A 58 13.40 16.44 17.00
CA LEU A 58 13.08 17.21 15.78
C LEU A 58 11.62 17.05 15.32
N ASP A 59 10.68 17.00 16.28
CA ASP A 59 9.23 16.93 16.08
C ASP A 59 8.66 18.16 15.35
N PHE A 60 9.41 19.26 15.34
CA PHE A 60 8.99 20.47 14.65
C PHE A 60 8.71 20.23 13.16
N LEU A 61 9.42 19.31 12.52
CA LEU A 61 9.16 18.94 11.12
C LEU A 61 7.79 18.27 10.93
N ILE A 62 7.24 17.69 12.01
CA ILE A 62 6.02 16.89 12.04
C ILE A 62 4.80 17.79 12.27
N ASP A 63 4.93 18.88 13.03
CA ASP A 63 3.83 19.81 13.37
C ASP A 63 3.44 20.80 12.27
N PHE A 64 4.16 20.83 11.14
CA PHE A 64 3.80 21.67 10.01
C PHE A 64 2.63 21.15 9.15
N LEU A 65 2.19 19.91 9.34
CA LEU A 65 1.09 19.35 8.54
C LEU A 65 -0.26 19.85 9.08
N SER A 66 -0.84 20.83 8.38
CA SER A 66 -2.20 21.29 8.67
C SER A 66 -3.21 20.16 8.45
N HIS A 67 -4.31 20.19 9.19
CA HIS A 67 -5.38 19.19 9.04
C HIS A 67 -5.89 19.10 7.59
N ALA A 68 -5.99 20.25 6.90
CA ALA A 68 -6.37 20.30 5.50
C ALA A 68 -5.35 19.63 4.57
N ALA A 69 -4.06 19.82 4.80
CA ALA A 69 -3.00 19.15 4.04
C ALA A 69 -3.03 17.62 4.25
N ILE A 70 -3.34 17.14 5.45
CA ILE A 70 -3.46 15.71 5.76
C ILE A 70 -4.63 15.10 4.97
N VAL A 71 -5.80 15.76 4.95
CA VAL A 71 -6.97 15.30 4.17
C VAL A 71 -6.65 15.19 2.68
N GLY A 72 -5.96 16.20 2.12
CA GLY A 72 -5.51 16.18 0.72
C GLY A 72 -4.49 15.08 0.44
N PHE A 73 -3.49 14.93 1.31
CA PHE A 73 -2.46 13.89 1.22
C PHE A 73 -3.08 12.48 1.25
N MET A 74 -4.02 12.22 2.17
CA MET A 74 -4.75 10.96 2.24
C MET A 74 -5.46 10.62 0.93
N ALA A 75 -6.22 11.57 0.38
CA ALA A 75 -6.95 11.36 -0.86
C ALA A 75 -5.99 11.09 -2.04
N GLY A 76 -4.87 11.82 -2.12
CA GLY A 76 -3.86 11.62 -3.15
C GLY A 76 -3.15 10.26 -3.02
N ALA A 77 -2.74 9.89 -1.80
CA ALA A 77 -2.13 8.60 -1.51
C ALA A 77 -3.10 7.45 -1.81
N ALA A 78 -4.38 7.61 -1.48
CA ALA A 78 -5.38 6.60 -1.74
C ALA A 78 -5.58 6.34 -3.24
N ILE A 79 -5.72 7.41 -4.04
CA ILE A 79 -5.88 7.30 -5.48
C ILE A 79 -4.63 6.72 -6.14
N THR A 80 -3.43 7.17 -5.76
CA THR A 80 -2.18 6.64 -6.33
C THR A 80 -1.98 5.16 -6.02
N ILE A 81 -2.27 4.71 -4.80
CA ILE A 81 -2.24 3.27 -4.44
C ILE A 81 -3.29 2.50 -5.24
N ALA A 82 -4.51 3.01 -5.39
CA ALA A 82 -5.55 2.36 -6.19
C ALA A 82 -5.12 2.21 -7.65
N LEU A 83 -4.53 3.25 -8.24
CA LEU A 83 -3.98 3.24 -9.61
C LEU A 83 -2.83 2.24 -9.77
N GLN A 84 -1.93 2.13 -8.78
CA GLN A 84 -0.87 1.12 -8.79
C GLN A 84 -1.43 -0.31 -8.81
N ARG A 85 -2.49 -0.57 -8.03
CA ARG A 85 -3.11 -1.89 -7.94
C ARG A 85 -3.99 -2.22 -9.13
N LEU A 86 -4.55 -1.22 -9.79
CA LEU A 86 -5.34 -1.41 -11.01
C LEU A 86 -4.51 -2.08 -12.13
N LYS A 87 -3.20 -1.80 -12.22
CA LYS A 87 -2.30 -2.49 -13.14
C LYS A 87 -2.25 -4.01 -12.89
N GLY A 88 -2.14 -4.40 -11.62
CA GLY A 88 -2.14 -5.80 -11.19
C GLY A 88 -3.50 -6.48 -11.38
N PHE A 89 -4.59 -5.70 -11.29
CA PHE A 89 -5.96 -6.17 -11.54
C PHE A 89 -6.20 -6.47 -13.03
N LEU A 90 -5.74 -5.59 -13.94
CA LEU A 90 -5.94 -5.72 -15.39
C LEU A 90 -5.03 -6.78 -16.07
N GLY A 91 -4.03 -7.33 -15.36
CA GLY A 91 -3.23 -8.46 -15.84
C GLY A 91 -2.37 -8.19 -17.10
N ILE A 92 -2.17 -6.93 -17.48
CA ILE A 92 -1.41 -6.53 -18.69
C ILE A 92 0.05 -6.99 -18.55
N ARG A 93 0.57 -7.71 -19.56
CA ARG A 93 1.87 -8.41 -19.49
C ARG A 93 3.09 -7.58 -19.90
N ASN A 94 2.91 -6.50 -20.66
CA ASN A 94 4.02 -5.72 -21.24
C ASN A 94 4.11 -4.33 -20.60
N PHE A 95 5.12 -4.13 -19.77
CA PHE A 95 5.40 -2.86 -19.10
C PHE A 95 6.33 -1.99 -19.95
N THR A 96 5.85 -0.82 -20.35
CA THR A 96 6.69 0.22 -20.95
C THR A 96 7.03 1.22 -19.86
N LYS A 97 8.31 1.37 -19.53
CA LYS A 97 8.84 2.21 -18.42
C LYS A 97 8.60 3.72 -18.55
N LYS A 98 7.88 4.20 -19.57
CA LYS A 98 7.67 5.64 -19.79
C LYS A 98 6.18 5.89 -19.95
N THR A 99 5.61 6.71 -19.05
CA THR A 99 4.18 7.11 -18.96
C THR A 99 3.22 6.14 -18.27
N ASP A 100 3.55 5.74 -17.04
CA ASP A 100 2.83 4.70 -16.29
C ASP A 100 1.46 5.11 -15.71
N ILE A 101 1.20 6.41 -15.51
CA ILE A 101 -0.14 6.91 -15.14
C ILE A 101 -0.97 7.23 -16.38
N VAL A 102 -0.36 7.87 -17.38
CA VAL A 102 -1.08 8.24 -18.61
C VAL A 102 -1.46 7.00 -19.42
N SER A 103 -0.65 5.94 -19.39
CA SER A 103 -1.01 4.64 -19.95
C SER A 103 -2.18 4.00 -19.20
N VAL A 104 -2.16 3.99 -17.87
CA VAL A 104 -3.27 3.47 -17.05
C VAL A 104 -4.53 4.28 -17.28
N MET A 105 -4.44 5.61 -17.24
CA MET A 105 -5.58 6.48 -17.53
C MET A 105 -6.06 6.34 -18.97
N ARG A 106 -5.19 6.16 -19.98
CA ARG A 106 -5.61 5.87 -21.36
C ARG A 106 -6.23 4.48 -21.51
N SER A 107 -5.74 3.47 -20.82
CA SER A 107 -6.32 2.13 -20.81
C SER A 107 -7.68 2.11 -20.12
N VAL A 108 -7.81 2.84 -19.00
CA VAL A 108 -9.08 3.06 -18.31
C VAL A 108 -10.02 3.87 -19.21
N TRP A 109 -9.58 4.98 -19.78
CA TRP A 109 -10.37 5.84 -20.66
C TRP A 109 -10.80 5.13 -21.94
N GLY A 110 -9.93 4.35 -22.58
CA GLY A 110 -10.28 3.54 -23.76
C GLY A 110 -11.31 2.46 -23.45
N SER A 111 -11.25 1.87 -22.26
CA SER A 111 -12.26 0.91 -21.78
C SER A 111 -13.58 1.59 -21.38
N VAL A 112 -13.51 2.82 -20.86
CA VAL A 112 -14.64 3.63 -20.41
C VAL A 112 -15.36 4.33 -21.58
N HIS A 113 -14.64 4.78 -22.61
CA HIS A 113 -15.21 5.50 -23.76
C HIS A 113 -16.07 4.58 -24.66
N HIS A 114 -15.79 3.28 -24.66
CA HIS A 114 -16.63 2.29 -25.32
C HIS A 114 -17.96 2.00 -24.58
N GLY A 115 -18.06 2.40 -23.30
CA GLY A 115 -19.23 2.14 -22.43
C GLY A 115 -20.06 3.37 -22.04
N LEU A 116 -19.56 4.60 -22.26
CA LEU A 116 -20.20 5.83 -21.74
C LEU A 116 -21.21 6.52 -22.68
N LEU A 117 -21.55 5.96 -23.84
CA LEU A 117 -22.57 6.54 -24.73
C LEU A 117 -24.02 6.32 -24.25
N SER A 118 -24.25 5.75 -23.06
CA SER A 118 -25.59 5.59 -22.50
C SER A 118 -25.56 5.70 -20.98
N THR A 119 -25.63 6.91 -20.43
CA THR A 119 -26.58 7.32 -19.36
C THR A 119 -26.26 8.71 -18.80
N ASN A 120 -27.31 9.50 -18.60
CA ASN A 120 -27.28 10.86 -18.07
C ASN A 120 -27.36 10.88 -16.53
N SER A 121 -26.49 11.72 -15.96
CA SER A 121 -26.64 12.60 -14.78
C SER A 121 -27.14 12.13 -13.41
N CYS A 122 -26.39 12.59 -12.40
CA CYS A 122 -26.75 12.91 -11.01
C CYS A 122 -27.06 11.78 -10.02
N GLU A 123 -26.00 11.12 -9.55
CA GLU A 123 -25.75 10.68 -8.15
C GLU A 123 -24.35 10.01 -8.07
N ALA A 124 -23.38 10.61 -8.77
CA ALA A 124 -22.21 9.91 -9.26
C ALA A 124 -20.93 10.37 -8.58
N PHE A 125 -20.58 9.75 -7.44
CA PHE A 125 -19.18 9.43 -7.16
C PHE A 125 -19.04 8.20 -6.23
N ASP A 126 -19.97 7.99 -5.30
CA ASP A 126 -19.96 6.81 -4.41
C ASP A 126 -20.70 5.58 -4.99
N SER A 127 -21.68 5.80 -5.88
CA SER A 127 -22.41 4.72 -6.57
C SER A 127 -21.82 4.37 -7.94
N CYS A 128 -21.02 5.26 -8.53
CA CYS A 128 -20.61 5.17 -9.94
C CYS A 128 -19.43 4.20 -10.16
N LEU A 129 -18.46 4.11 -9.24
CA LEU A 129 -17.38 3.12 -9.36
C LEU A 129 -17.89 1.69 -9.12
N GLN A 130 -18.83 1.53 -8.19
CA GLN A 130 -19.48 0.25 -7.87
C GLN A 130 -20.41 -0.23 -9.00
N LYS A 131 -21.17 0.70 -9.62
CA LYS A 131 -22.05 0.41 -10.75
C LYS A 131 -21.32 0.32 -12.08
N ALA A 132 -20.20 1.01 -12.30
CA ALA A 132 -19.38 0.87 -13.51
C ALA A 132 -18.70 -0.52 -13.55
N LEU A 133 -18.25 -1.04 -12.41
CA LEU A 133 -17.76 -2.41 -12.27
C LEU A 133 -18.87 -3.45 -12.47
N MET A 134 -20.08 -3.23 -11.92
CA MET A 134 -21.24 -4.10 -12.19
C MET A 134 -21.83 -3.96 -13.60
N ALA A 135 -21.75 -2.79 -14.24
CA ALA A 135 -22.23 -2.59 -15.61
C ALA A 135 -21.25 -3.18 -16.64
N LEU A 136 -19.95 -3.23 -16.31
CA LEU A 136 -18.96 -4.05 -17.02
C LEU A 136 -19.24 -5.56 -16.89
N GLN A 137 -19.92 -6.00 -15.82
CA GLN A 137 -20.36 -7.39 -15.65
C GLN A 137 -21.58 -7.74 -16.52
N LEU A 138 -22.47 -6.80 -16.86
CA LEU A 138 -23.75 -7.15 -17.52
C LEU A 138 -23.65 -7.28 -19.06
N HIS A 139 -22.70 -6.63 -19.73
CA HIS A 139 -22.55 -6.74 -21.21
C HIS A 139 -21.60 -7.88 -21.63
N ARG A 140 -20.75 -8.40 -20.74
CA ARG A 140 -19.93 -9.60 -20.99
C ARG A 140 -20.62 -10.92 -20.64
N LEU A 141 -21.89 -10.86 -20.24
CA LEU A 141 -22.76 -12.03 -20.02
C LEU A 141 -23.02 -12.87 -21.29
N PHE A 142 -22.61 -12.43 -22.48
CA PHE A 142 -23.07 -13.08 -23.72
C PHE A 142 -22.04 -13.27 -24.85
N SER A 143 -20.76 -13.50 -24.55
CA SER A 143 -19.91 -14.12 -25.59
C SER A 143 -18.63 -14.79 -25.10
N THR A 144 -18.57 -16.11 -25.38
CA THR A 144 -17.39 -16.97 -25.53
C THR A 144 -16.59 -17.39 -24.28
N GLY A 145 -16.96 -18.56 -23.75
CA GLY A 145 -16.06 -19.72 -23.58
C GLY A 145 -14.94 -19.68 -22.52
N SER A 146 -15.22 -20.30 -21.36
CA SER A 146 -14.31 -20.92 -20.37
C SER A 146 -13.25 -20.04 -19.65
N ILE A 147 -12.60 -19.07 -20.32
CA ILE A 147 -11.59 -18.17 -19.69
C ILE A 147 -12.27 -16.94 -19.08
N ALA A 148 -13.29 -16.40 -19.74
CA ALA A 148 -14.07 -15.27 -19.23
C ALA A 148 -14.86 -15.64 -17.95
N GLU A 149 -15.28 -16.90 -17.82
CA GLU A 149 -16.03 -17.41 -16.66
C GLU A 149 -15.14 -17.53 -15.41
N GLN A 150 -13.90 -17.96 -15.58
CA GLN A 150 -12.90 -18.07 -14.49
C GLN A 150 -12.42 -16.68 -14.02
N VAL A 151 -12.25 -15.74 -14.94
CA VAL A 151 -11.92 -14.34 -14.61
C VAL A 151 -13.13 -13.62 -13.98
N MET A 152 -14.35 -13.85 -14.47
CA MET A 152 -15.57 -13.30 -13.87
C MET A 152 -15.81 -13.78 -12.44
N LEU A 153 -15.50 -15.04 -12.11
CA LEU A 153 -15.61 -15.54 -10.73
C LEU A 153 -14.61 -14.85 -9.78
N LEU A 154 -13.37 -14.65 -10.20
CA LEU A 154 -12.36 -13.94 -9.41
C LEU A 154 -12.71 -12.44 -9.22
N GLU A 155 -13.28 -11.81 -10.24
CA GLU A 155 -13.78 -10.42 -10.16
C GLU A 155 -15.04 -10.30 -9.28
N ASN A 156 -15.98 -11.25 -9.37
CA ASN A 156 -17.16 -11.31 -8.51
C ASN A 156 -16.79 -11.49 -7.03
N ILE A 157 -15.81 -12.34 -6.73
CA ILE A 157 -15.28 -12.50 -5.38
C ILE A 157 -14.67 -11.17 -4.89
N GLY A 158 -13.93 -10.45 -5.74
CA GLY A 158 -13.39 -9.12 -5.43
C GLY A 158 -14.48 -8.07 -5.13
N THR A 159 -15.52 -8.00 -5.95
CA THR A 159 -16.68 -7.10 -5.71
C THR A 159 -17.49 -7.49 -4.47
N SER A 160 -17.54 -8.77 -4.11
CA SER A 160 -18.18 -9.22 -2.87
C SER A 160 -17.43 -8.74 -1.62
N VAL A 161 -16.12 -8.50 -1.71
CA VAL A 161 -15.32 -7.88 -0.64
C VAL A 161 -15.76 -6.44 -0.39
N LEU A 162 -15.88 -5.65 -1.46
CA LEU A 162 -16.35 -4.26 -1.41
C LEU A 162 -17.79 -4.15 -0.88
N VAL A 163 -18.68 -5.03 -1.31
CA VAL A 163 -20.08 -5.06 -0.85
C VAL A 163 -20.16 -5.47 0.63
N ALA A 164 -19.37 -6.45 1.05
CA ALA A 164 -19.31 -6.91 2.45
C ALA A 164 -18.77 -5.82 3.39
N GLU A 165 -17.76 -5.05 2.96
CA GLU A 165 -17.22 -3.91 3.72
C GLU A 165 -18.24 -2.76 3.84
N ASN A 166 -18.93 -2.42 2.75
CA ASN A 166 -19.99 -1.39 2.78
C ASN A 166 -21.20 -1.79 3.64
N GLN A 167 -21.53 -3.08 3.70
CA GLN A 167 -22.61 -3.58 4.54
C GLN A 167 -22.23 -3.59 6.03
N GLY A 168 -20.95 -3.84 6.35
CA GLY A 168 -20.42 -3.76 7.72
C GLY A 168 -20.41 -2.33 8.30
N LYS A 169 -20.18 -1.31 7.46
CA LYS A 169 -20.30 0.11 7.86
C LYS A 169 -21.73 0.52 8.25
N LYS A 170 -22.75 -0.06 7.59
CA LYS A 170 -24.16 0.25 7.85
C LYS A 170 -24.74 -0.46 9.07
N ASN A 171 -24.13 -1.56 9.53
CA ASN A 171 -24.70 -2.37 10.60
C ASN A 171 -23.62 -2.89 11.58
N LYS A 172 -23.49 -2.23 12.75
CA LYS A 172 -22.47 -2.57 13.77
C LYS A 172 -22.53 -4.02 14.28
N LYS A 173 -23.67 -4.71 14.11
CA LYS A 173 -23.83 -6.14 14.46
C LYS A 173 -23.08 -7.09 13.52
N ILE A 174 -22.66 -6.64 12.33
CA ILE A 174 -21.99 -7.47 11.30
C ILE A 174 -20.51 -7.04 11.12
N PHE A 175 -19.88 -6.54 12.18
CA PHE A 175 -18.49 -6.08 12.17
C PHE A 175 -17.47 -7.18 11.79
N TRP A 176 -17.79 -8.45 12.03
CA TRP A 176 -16.92 -9.59 11.73
C TRP A 176 -16.79 -9.87 10.23
N VAL A 177 -17.77 -9.47 9.42
CA VAL A 177 -17.79 -9.77 7.98
C VAL A 177 -16.67 -9.01 7.25
N PRO A 178 -16.53 -7.68 7.36
CA PRO A 178 -15.40 -6.94 6.78
C PRO A 178 -14.01 -7.53 7.12
N ALA A 179 -13.83 -8.06 8.34
CA ALA A 179 -12.56 -8.62 8.78
C ALA A 179 -12.25 -10.00 8.18
N ILE A 180 -13.26 -10.84 7.96
CA ILE A 180 -13.10 -12.21 7.48
C ILE A 180 -13.10 -12.28 5.94
N THR A 181 -13.78 -11.33 5.28
CA THR A 181 -13.98 -11.36 3.84
C THR A 181 -12.68 -11.39 3.02
N PRO A 182 -11.63 -10.59 3.31
CA PRO A 182 -10.36 -10.68 2.59
C PRO A 182 -9.70 -12.06 2.69
N LEU A 183 -9.78 -12.70 3.86
CA LEU A 183 -9.20 -14.02 4.09
C LEU A 183 -9.94 -15.12 3.30
N ILE A 184 -11.27 -15.14 3.37
CA ILE A 184 -12.11 -16.09 2.62
C ILE A 184 -11.89 -15.91 1.11
N SER A 185 -11.84 -14.66 0.65
CA SER A 185 -11.60 -14.30 -0.74
C SER A 185 -10.27 -14.87 -1.27
N VAL A 186 -9.18 -14.76 -0.49
CA VAL A 186 -7.88 -15.36 -0.84
C VAL A 186 -7.94 -16.89 -0.84
N ILE A 187 -8.59 -17.51 0.13
CA ILE A 187 -8.67 -18.98 0.23
C ILE A 187 -9.46 -19.55 -0.97
N LEU A 188 -10.64 -19.01 -1.25
CA LEU A 188 -11.49 -19.46 -2.36
C LEU A 188 -10.83 -19.24 -3.72
N SER A 189 -10.24 -18.07 -3.94
CA SER A 189 -9.55 -17.77 -5.21
C SER A 189 -8.33 -18.68 -5.42
N THR A 190 -7.54 -18.93 -4.39
CA THR A 190 -6.38 -19.82 -4.46
C THR A 190 -6.81 -21.26 -4.74
N PHE A 191 -7.87 -21.75 -4.09
CA PHE A 191 -8.43 -23.07 -4.33
C PHE A 191 -8.98 -23.22 -5.75
N PHE A 192 -9.65 -22.20 -6.26
CA PHE A 192 -10.19 -22.19 -7.62
C PHE A 192 -9.07 -22.19 -8.68
N VAL A 193 -8.05 -21.35 -8.52
CA VAL A 193 -6.87 -21.34 -9.42
C VAL A 193 -6.14 -22.68 -9.38
N TYR A 194 -6.02 -23.30 -8.20
CA TYR A 194 -5.42 -24.61 -8.05
C TYR A 194 -6.16 -25.70 -8.85
N ILE A 195 -7.50 -25.76 -8.78
CA ILE A 195 -8.29 -26.76 -9.52
C ILE A 195 -8.28 -26.49 -11.03
N THR A 196 -8.46 -25.24 -11.43
CA THR A 196 -8.63 -24.86 -12.84
C THR A 196 -7.32 -24.78 -13.62
N HIS A 197 -6.18 -24.78 -12.91
CA HIS A 197 -4.86 -24.52 -13.49
C HIS A 197 -4.84 -23.23 -14.34
N ALA A 198 -5.48 -22.18 -13.81
CA ALA A 198 -5.66 -20.89 -14.46
C ALA A 198 -4.33 -20.20 -14.83
N GLU A 199 -3.20 -20.62 -14.24
CA GLU A 199 -1.88 -20.13 -14.61
C GLU A 199 -1.52 -20.41 -16.08
N LYS A 200 -2.03 -21.51 -16.65
CA LYS A 200 -1.82 -21.88 -18.06
C LYS A 200 -2.60 -20.97 -19.01
N TYR A 201 -3.74 -20.49 -18.55
CA TYR A 201 -4.63 -19.58 -19.29
C TYR A 201 -4.24 -18.11 -19.11
N GLY A 202 -3.16 -17.86 -18.37
CA GLY A 202 -2.54 -16.55 -18.34
C GLY A 202 -2.86 -15.66 -17.17
N VAL A 203 -3.52 -16.20 -16.15
CA VAL A 203 -3.73 -15.51 -14.87
C VAL A 203 -2.37 -15.31 -14.19
N GLN A 204 -2.08 -14.06 -13.83
CA GLN A 204 -0.86 -13.74 -13.09
C GLN A 204 -1.01 -14.20 -11.64
N ILE A 205 -0.14 -15.14 -11.24
CA ILE A 205 -0.05 -15.67 -9.87
C ILE A 205 1.29 -15.28 -9.23
N VAL A 206 1.38 -15.35 -7.90
CA VAL A 206 2.60 -14.99 -7.13
C VAL A 206 3.79 -15.92 -7.43
N ARG A 207 3.54 -17.17 -7.83
CA ARG A 207 4.53 -18.20 -8.26
C ARG A 207 5.51 -18.71 -7.21
N TYR A 208 6.53 -17.95 -6.84
CA TYR A 208 7.60 -18.45 -5.99
C TYR A 208 7.83 -17.51 -4.82
N VAL A 209 7.68 -18.05 -3.62
CA VAL A 209 7.98 -17.38 -2.36
C VAL A 209 8.95 -18.28 -1.61
N GLU A 210 10.11 -17.76 -1.28
CA GLU A 210 11.10 -18.47 -0.47
C GLU A 210 10.48 -18.84 0.88
N LYS A 211 10.55 -20.13 1.24
CA LYS A 211 9.97 -20.62 2.48
C LYS A 211 10.97 -20.43 3.62
N GLY A 212 10.51 -19.87 4.71
CA GLY A 212 11.27 -19.77 5.95
C GLY A 212 11.56 -18.33 6.34
N ILE A 213 12.52 -18.18 7.25
CA ILE A 213 12.98 -16.90 7.78
C ILE A 213 14.38 -16.70 7.23
N ASN A 214 14.66 -15.50 6.76
CA ASN A 214 15.99 -15.16 6.28
C ASN A 214 17.00 -15.27 7.43
N PRO A 215 18.24 -15.73 7.16
CA PRO A 215 19.29 -15.74 8.16
C PRO A 215 19.59 -14.30 8.64
N PRO A 216 20.13 -14.14 9.86
CA PRO A 216 20.54 -12.82 10.35
C PRO A 216 21.67 -12.24 9.47
N SER A 217 21.53 -10.97 9.10
CA SER A 217 22.43 -10.22 8.20
C SER A 217 23.28 -9.18 8.91
N ALA A 218 23.43 -9.29 10.24
CA ALA A 218 24.29 -8.39 11.02
C ALA A 218 25.73 -8.32 10.48
N ASN A 219 26.27 -9.44 9.97
CA ASN A 219 27.62 -9.51 9.39
C ASN A 219 27.69 -9.06 7.92
N GLU A 220 26.54 -8.84 7.28
CA GLU A 220 26.44 -8.46 5.87
C GLU A 220 26.44 -6.93 5.67
N ILE A 221 26.22 -6.16 6.75
CA ILE A 221 26.28 -4.70 6.75
C ILE A 221 27.72 -4.24 6.51
N TYR A 222 27.91 -3.34 5.54
CA TYR A 222 29.21 -2.72 5.29
C TYR A 222 29.49 -1.70 6.40
N PHE A 223 30.46 -1.99 7.27
CA PHE A 223 31.02 -1.05 8.25
C PHE A 223 32.31 -0.40 7.77
N THR A 224 32.89 -0.87 6.67
CA THR A 224 34.18 -0.39 6.12
C THR A 224 34.18 -0.54 4.59
N GLY A 225 34.86 0.37 3.89
CA GLY A 225 35.02 0.37 2.42
C GLY A 225 34.18 1.41 1.69
N ASP A 226 34.31 1.47 0.37
CA ASP A 226 33.71 2.52 -0.48
C ASP A 226 32.17 2.50 -0.45
N TYR A 227 31.57 1.31 -0.33
CA TYR A 227 30.11 1.14 -0.26
C TYR A 227 29.49 1.62 1.06
N LEU A 228 30.30 1.87 2.10
CA LEU A 228 29.82 2.44 3.37
C LEU A 228 29.25 3.84 3.14
N VAL A 229 29.99 4.69 2.42
CA VAL A 229 29.62 6.08 2.16
C VAL A 229 28.38 6.14 1.26
N ASN A 230 28.32 5.26 0.26
CA ASN A 230 27.17 5.18 -0.64
C ASN A 230 25.93 4.69 0.13
N GLY A 231 26.07 3.66 0.96
CA GLY A 231 25.01 3.17 1.84
C GLY A 231 24.53 4.24 2.83
N PHE A 232 25.45 5.01 3.42
CA PHE A 232 25.11 6.13 4.31
C PHE A 232 24.33 7.24 3.59
N ARG A 233 24.79 7.66 2.40
CA ARG A 233 24.12 8.69 1.58
C ARG A 233 22.70 8.27 1.20
N ILE A 234 22.54 7.03 0.72
CA ILE A 234 21.23 6.46 0.40
C ILE A 234 20.36 6.37 1.66
N GLY A 235 20.94 5.92 2.77
CA GLY A 235 20.28 5.80 4.06
C GLY A 235 19.70 7.11 4.57
N ILE A 236 20.41 8.24 4.43
CA ILE A 236 19.87 9.56 4.80
C ILE A 236 18.65 9.91 3.96
N VAL A 237 18.76 9.81 2.62
CA VAL A 237 17.69 10.19 1.69
C VAL A 237 16.44 9.34 1.93
N VAL A 238 16.61 8.02 2.00
CA VAL A 238 15.53 7.07 2.25
C VAL A 238 14.96 7.26 3.66
N GLY A 239 15.81 7.51 4.66
CA GLY A 239 15.43 7.75 6.05
C GLY A 239 14.53 8.97 6.23
N MET A 240 14.81 10.07 5.53
CA MET A 240 13.99 11.29 5.55
C MET A 240 12.61 11.09 4.90
N ILE A 241 12.57 10.37 3.78
CA ILE A 241 11.31 10.11 3.05
C ILE A 241 10.42 9.16 3.86
N THR A 242 11.01 8.10 4.40
CA THR A 242 10.30 7.13 5.25
C THR A 242 9.78 7.73 6.54
N LEU A 243 10.52 8.68 7.12
CA LEU A 243 10.08 9.49 8.26
C LEU A 243 8.84 10.31 7.89
N THR A 244 8.92 11.08 6.81
CA THR A 244 7.82 11.95 6.36
C THR A 244 6.56 11.13 6.08
N GLU A 245 6.69 9.98 5.43
CA GLU A 245 5.58 9.07 5.15
C GLU A 245 4.97 8.48 6.43
N ALA A 246 5.79 7.97 7.35
CA ALA A 246 5.29 7.37 8.59
C ALA A 246 4.51 8.39 9.44
N VAL A 247 5.04 9.61 9.54
CA VAL A 247 4.42 10.70 10.27
C VAL A 247 3.09 11.09 9.64
N ALA A 248 3.07 11.25 8.31
CA ALA A 248 1.85 11.61 7.59
C ALA A 248 0.76 10.55 7.80
N ILE A 249 1.13 9.26 7.81
CA ILE A 249 0.21 8.14 8.12
C ILE A 249 -0.21 8.15 9.60
N GLY A 250 0.72 8.34 10.53
CA GLY A 250 0.43 8.43 11.96
C GLY A 250 -0.59 9.52 12.25
N LYS A 251 -0.35 10.74 11.76
CA LYS A 251 -1.27 11.88 11.93
C LYS A 251 -2.60 11.67 11.21
N THR A 252 -2.58 11.05 10.04
CA THR A 252 -3.78 10.64 9.30
C THR A 252 -4.72 9.79 10.16
N PHE A 253 -4.23 8.69 10.73
CA PHE A 253 -5.08 7.79 11.52
C PHE A 253 -5.40 8.37 12.92
N ALA A 254 -4.53 9.23 13.44
CA ALA A 254 -4.77 9.98 14.66
C ALA A 254 -5.93 10.96 14.53
N SER A 255 -5.99 11.70 13.41
CA SER A 255 -7.09 12.65 13.15
C SER A 255 -8.43 11.95 12.94
N MET A 256 -8.44 10.71 12.44
CA MET A 256 -9.68 9.92 12.31
C MET A 256 -10.27 9.49 13.67
N LYS A 257 -9.42 9.27 14.68
CA LYS A 257 -9.82 8.79 16.02
C LYS A 257 -9.71 9.83 17.11
N ASP A 258 -9.39 11.06 16.75
CA ASP A 258 -9.23 12.19 17.66
C ASP A 258 -8.26 11.90 18.82
N TYR A 259 -7.09 11.34 18.50
CA TYR A 259 -5.99 11.19 19.45
C TYR A 259 -4.74 11.92 18.97
N GLN A 260 -3.82 12.17 19.90
CA GLN A 260 -2.55 12.85 19.61
C GLN A 260 -1.43 11.83 19.41
N VAL A 261 -0.68 11.99 18.32
CA VAL A 261 0.53 11.21 18.04
C VAL A 261 1.74 12.05 18.41
N ASP A 262 2.56 11.51 19.29
CA ASP A 262 3.87 12.06 19.65
C ASP A 262 4.88 11.62 18.58
N GLY A 263 5.34 12.57 17.76
CA GLY A 263 6.20 12.28 16.63
C GLY A 263 7.61 11.89 17.05
N ASN A 264 8.14 12.40 18.17
CA ASN A 264 9.43 11.94 18.73
C ASN A 264 9.41 10.46 19.08
N LYS A 265 8.32 9.98 19.70
CA LYS A 265 8.17 8.55 20.00
C LYS A 265 8.06 7.70 18.73
N GLU A 266 7.39 8.20 17.69
CA GLU A 266 7.33 7.52 16.39
C GLU A 266 8.71 7.46 15.72
N LEU A 267 9.44 8.57 15.69
CA LEU A 267 10.78 8.68 15.12
C LEU A 267 11.74 7.66 15.74
N VAL A 268 11.78 7.61 17.07
CA VAL A 268 12.63 6.66 17.81
C VAL A 268 12.20 5.21 17.53
N ALA A 269 10.89 4.94 17.48
CA ALA A 269 10.38 3.59 17.24
C ALA A 269 10.68 3.09 15.82
N LEU A 270 10.48 3.93 14.80
CA LEU A 270 10.76 3.61 13.40
C LEU A 270 12.26 3.44 13.17
N GLY A 271 13.08 4.32 13.74
CA GLY A 271 14.53 4.23 13.67
C GLY A 271 15.05 2.94 14.29
N ALA A 272 14.62 2.63 15.52
CA ALA A 272 14.98 1.39 16.21
C ALA A 272 14.54 0.14 15.42
N MET A 273 13.33 0.15 14.87
CA MET A 273 12.83 -0.94 14.05
C MET A 273 13.65 -1.14 12.78
N ASN A 274 14.03 -0.07 12.06
CA ASN A 274 14.84 -0.19 10.84
C ASN A 274 16.29 -0.62 11.14
N VAL A 275 16.87 -0.18 12.26
CA VAL A 275 18.17 -0.68 12.74
C VAL A 275 18.10 -2.17 13.03
N ILE A 276 17.17 -2.61 13.88
CA ILE A 276 17.02 -4.02 14.25
C ILE A 276 16.62 -4.86 13.03
N GLY A 277 15.73 -4.35 12.18
CA GLY A 277 15.25 -5.00 10.97
C GLY A 277 16.38 -5.25 9.97
N SER A 278 17.29 -4.28 9.79
CA SER A 278 18.45 -4.45 8.90
C SER A 278 19.37 -5.59 9.31
N MET A 279 19.47 -5.89 10.62
CA MET A 279 20.24 -7.02 11.15
C MET A 279 19.51 -8.37 10.99
N ALA A 280 18.19 -8.33 10.76
CA ALA A 280 17.31 -9.49 10.57
C ALA A 280 16.92 -9.70 9.09
N SER A 281 17.69 -9.13 8.16
CA SER A 281 17.49 -9.24 6.70
C SER A 281 16.21 -8.58 6.18
N CYS A 282 15.74 -7.55 6.88
CA CYS A 282 14.71 -6.65 6.38
C CYS A 282 15.34 -5.45 5.68
N TYR A 283 14.76 -5.04 4.56
CA TYR A 283 14.99 -3.71 4.02
C TYR A 283 14.06 -2.70 4.70
N VAL A 284 14.27 -1.43 4.39
CA VAL A 284 13.56 -0.32 5.03
C VAL A 284 12.04 -0.50 5.09
N ALA A 285 11.50 -0.30 6.28
CA ALA A 285 10.09 -0.40 6.60
C ALA A 285 9.57 0.92 7.17
N THR A 286 8.31 1.22 6.88
CA THR A 286 7.61 2.43 7.35
C THR A 286 6.12 2.14 7.58
N GLY A 287 5.36 3.10 8.08
CA GLY A 287 3.90 2.97 8.17
C GLY A 287 3.30 2.68 6.79
N SER A 288 2.36 1.75 6.71
CA SER A 288 1.72 1.40 5.45
C SER A 288 0.26 1.84 5.46
N PHE A 289 -0.13 2.70 4.51
CA PHE A 289 -1.51 3.17 4.36
C PHE A 289 -2.52 2.02 4.27
N SER A 290 -2.29 1.07 3.37
CA SER A 290 -3.24 -0.04 3.15
C SER A 290 -3.34 -1.00 4.35
N ARG A 291 -2.23 -1.29 5.04
CA ARG A 291 -2.27 -2.19 6.21
C ARG A 291 -2.91 -1.51 7.41
N SER A 292 -2.58 -0.24 7.62
CA SER A 292 -3.15 0.58 8.70
C SER A 292 -4.65 0.80 8.46
N ALA A 293 -5.07 0.96 7.19
CA ALA A 293 -6.47 1.03 6.79
C ALA A 293 -7.26 -0.21 7.20
N VAL A 294 -6.76 -1.40 6.86
CA VAL A 294 -7.40 -2.67 7.25
C VAL A 294 -7.44 -2.80 8.77
N ASN A 295 -6.36 -2.46 9.47
CA ASN A 295 -6.31 -2.48 10.94
C ASN A 295 -7.32 -1.51 11.58
N TYR A 296 -7.47 -0.33 11.00
CA TYR A 296 -8.44 0.70 11.40
C TYR A 296 -9.89 0.23 11.17
N MET A 297 -10.20 -0.29 9.98
CA MET A 297 -11.52 -0.81 9.64
C MET A 297 -11.89 -2.04 10.48
N ALA A 298 -10.91 -2.85 10.86
CA ALA A 298 -11.05 -3.95 11.81
C ALA A 298 -11.17 -3.49 13.27
N GLY A 299 -11.39 -2.19 13.53
CA GLY A 299 -11.75 -1.64 14.84
C GLY A 299 -10.68 -1.78 15.90
N CYS A 300 -9.39 -1.82 15.51
CA CYS A 300 -8.27 -1.87 16.44
C CYS A 300 -8.34 -0.71 17.47
N GLN A 301 -7.93 -0.95 18.72
CA GLN A 301 -7.88 0.09 19.76
C GLN A 301 -6.49 0.21 20.42
N THR A 302 -5.59 -0.73 20.18
CA THR A 302 -4.29 -0.81 20.85
C THR A 302 -3.19 -1.30 19.91
N ALA A 303 -1.95 -0.93 20.19
CA ALA A 303 -0.77 -1.36 19.44
C ALA A 303 -0.50 -2.89 19.53
N VAL A 304 -1.26 -3.63 20.36
CA VAL A 304 -1.19 -5.10 20.45
C VAL A 304 -1.55 -5.75 19.12
N SER A 305 -2.34 -5.07 18.27
CA SER A 305 -2.65 -5.53 16.90
C SER A 305 -1.41 -5.83 16.07
N ASN A 306 -0.37 -4.98 16.16
CA ASN A 306 0.88 -5.17 15.43
C ASN A 306 1.69 -6.37 15.94
N ILE A 307 1.61 -6.67 17.24
CA ILE A 307 2.23 -7.86 17.84
C ILE A 307 1.55 -9.11 17.29
N VAL A 308 0.22 -9.15 17.33
CA VAL A 308 -0.58 -10.26 16.79
C VAL A 308 -0.29 -10.43 15.30
N MET A 309 -0.28 -9.34 14.52
CA MET A 309 0.05 -9.36 13.10
C MET A 309 1.44 -9.97 12.84
N SER A 310 2.45 -9.63 13.66
CA SER A 310 3.81 -10.16 13.51
C SER A 310 3.87 -11.67 13.75
N PHE A 311 3.18 -12.18 14.79
CA PHE A 311 3.07 -13.62 15.04
C PHE A 311 2.33 -14.37 13.94
N VAL A 312 1.23 -13.79 13.44
CA VAL A 312 0.47 -14.36 12.32
C VAL A 312 1.34 -14.42 11.07
N ILE A 313 2.04 -13.34 10.70
CA ILE A 313 2.96 -13.32 9.56
C ILE A 313 4.05 -14.38 9.71
N PHE A 314 4.66 -14.50 10.89
CA PHE A 314 5.67 -15.52 11.16
C PHE A 314 5.12 -16.94 10.92
N PHE A 315 3.93 -17.24 11.46
CA PHE A 315 3.30 -18.54 11.26
C PHE A 315 2.93 -18.78 9.78
N THR A 316 2.43 -17.75 9.12
CA THR A 316 2.09 -17.73 7.70
C THR A 316 3.30 -18.04 6.81
N LEU A 317 4.47 -17.44 7.08
CA LEU A 317 5.70 -17.72 6.33
C LEU A 317 6.26 -19.14 6.57
N LYS A 318 6.03 -19.70 7.76
CA LYS A 318 6.53 -21.05 8.09
C LYS A 318 5.61 -22.17 7.56
N PHE A 319 4.30 -21.98 7.65
CA PHE A 319 3.31 -23.01 7.35
C PHE A 319 2.57 -22.81 6.01
N PHE A 320 2.14 -21.57 5.71
CA PHE A 320 1.24 -21.27 4.60
C PHE A 320 1.93 -20.82 3.30
N THR A 321 3.25 -20.60 3.29
CA THR A 321 4.02 -20.26 2.08
C THR A 321 3.73 -21.13 0.84
N PRO A 322 3.62 -22.48 0.90
CA PRO A 322 3.29 -23.27 -0.28
C PRO A 322 1.89 -22.95 -0.85
N LEU A 323 0.96 -22.46 -0.02
CA LEU A 323 -0.39 -22.12 -0.43
C LEU A 323 -0.43 -20.84 -1.29
N PHE A 324 0.43 -19.86 -1.00
CA PHE A 324 0.45 -18.58 -1.73
C PHE A 324 0.93 -18.68 -3.18
N LYS A 325 1.56 -19.79 -3.57
CA LYS A 325 2.01 -20.02 -4.95
C LYS A 325 0.90 -19.86 -5.97
N TYR A 326 -0.32 -20.29 -5.62
CA TYR A 326 -1.49 -20.28 -6.50
C TYR A 326 -2.39 -19.06 -6.31
N THR A 327 -1.99 -18.11 -5.45
CA THR A 327 -2.80 -16.91 -5.20
C THR A 327 -2.72 -15.97 -6.41
N PRO A 328 -3.86 -15.52 -6.97
CA PRO A 328 -3.87 -14.60 -8.11
C PRO A 328 -3.58 -13.16 -7.70
N ASN A 329 -2.80 -12.43 -8.50
CA ASN A 329 -2.48 -11.02 -8.22
C ASN A 329 -3.71 -10.10 -8.24
N ALA A 330 -4.75 -10.49 -8.98
CA ALA A 330 -6.01 -9.75 -9.07
C ALA A 330 -6.73 -9.67 -7.71
N ILE A 331 -6.74 -10.75 -6.92
CA ILE A 331 -7.41 -10.75 -5.62
C ILE A 331 -6.69 -9.88 -4.60
N LEU A 332 -5.36 -9.92 -4.61
CA LEU A 332 -4.52 -9.05 -3.78
C LEU A 332 -4.75 -7.58 -4.13
N SER A 333 -4.85 -7.26 -5.42
CA SER A 333 -5.14 -5.92 -5.91
C SER A 333 -6.53 -5.43 -5.48
N SER A 334 -7.54 -6.29 -5.58
CA SER A 334 -8.91 -5.99 -5.14
C SER A 334 -8.99 -5.68 -3.65
N ILE A 335 -8.32 -6.46 -2.79
CA ILE A 335 -8.31 -6.25 -1.34
C ILE A 335 -7.69 -4.89 -1.00
N ILE A 336 -6.58 -4.54 -1.65
CA ILE A 336 -5.89 -3.28 -1.39
C ILE A 336 -6.72 -2.08 -1.87
N ILE A 337 -7.35 -2.18 -3.05
CA ILE A 337 -8.24 -1.13 -3.57
C ILE A 337 -9.42 -0.91 -2.60
N SER A 338 -10.06 -1.99 -2.14
CA SER A 338 -11.16 -1.92 -1.18
C SER A 338 -10.77 -1.20 0.11
N ALA A 339 -9.62 -1.59 0.69
CA ALA A 339 -9.12 -1.00 1.92
C ALA A 339 -8.81 0.50 1.79
N VAL A 340 -8.30 0.92 0.64
CA VAL A 340 -7.82 2.28 0.42
C VAL A 340 -8.94 3.25 0.04
N ILE A 341 -10.00 2.80 -0.63
CA ILE A 341 -11.19 3.63 -0.87
C ILE A 341 -11.82 4.09 0.45
N GLY A 342 -11.78 3.25 1.48
CA GLY A 342 -12.27 3.57 2.82
C GLY A 342 -11.56 4.74 3.51
N LEU A 343 -10.40 5.19 3.00
CA LEU A 343 -9.62 6.31 3.55
C LEU A 343 -9.97 7.67 2.95
N ILE A 344 -10.80 7.73 1.90
CA ILE A 344 -11.10 8.99 1.23
C ILE A 344 -12.25 9.71 1.96
N TYR A 345 -11.92 10.81 2.64
CA TYR A 345 -12.86 11.62 3.41
C TYR A 345 -13.45 12.77 2.58
N PHE A 346 -14.43 12.46 1.71
CA PHE A 346 -15.10 13.47 0.89
C PHE A 346 -15.83 14.53 1.73
N GLU A 347 -16.47 14.13 2.83
CA GLU A 347 -17.19 15.05 3.71
C GLU A 347 -16.25 16.08 4.34
N ALA A 348 -15.04 15.67 4.75
CA ALA A 348 -14.04 16.57 5.30
C ALA A 348 -13.56 17.59 4.25
N ALA A 349 -13.35 17.17 3.00
CA ALA A 349 -12.96 18.08 1.92
C ALA A 349 -14.06 19.12 1.62
N ILE A 350 -15.34 18.71 1.61
CA ILE A 350 -16.49 19.61 1.44
C ILE A 350 -16.61 20.57 2.61
N LEU A 351 -16.39 20.09 3.83
CA LEU A 351 -16.41 20.91 5.05
C LEU A 351 -15.31 21.98 4.99
N ILE A 352 -14.08 21.61 4.63
CA ILE A 352 -12.96 22.54 4.48
C ILE A 352 -13.30 23.62 3.44
N TRP A 353 -13.87 23.25 2.29
CA TRP A 353 -14.31 24.21 1.26
C TRP A 353 -15.33 25.23 1.79
N LYS A 354 -16.25 24.80 2.66
CA LYS A 354 -17.28 25.67 3.25
C LYS A 354 -16.73 26.58 4.35
N ILE A 355 -15.69 26.16 5.07
CA ILE A 355 -15.11 26.91 6.19
C ILE A 355 -14.10 27.94 5.69
N ASP A 356 -13.03 27.48 5.02
CA ASP A 356 -11.96 28.35 4.55
C ASP A 356 -11.42 27.88 3.19
N LYS A 357 -11.47 28.80 2.22
CA LYS A 357 -10.97 28.56 0.86
C LYS A 357 -9.45 28.43 0.83
N PHE A 358 -8.71 29.08 1.73
CA PHE A 358 -7.24 28.97 1.77
C PHE A 358 -6.80 27.59 2.24
N ASP A 359 -7.46 27.04 3.27
CA ASP A 359 -7.24 25.66 3.71
C ASP A 359 -7.62 24.65 2.62
N PHE A 360 -8.69 24.93 1.85
CA PHE A 360 -9.02 24.10 0.70
C PHE A 360 -7.93 24.12 -0.38
N VAL A 361 -7.32 25.28 -0.64
CA VAL A 361 -6.18 25.36 -1.57
C VAL A 361 -4.99 24.55 -1.05
N ALA A 362 -4.71 24.56 0.25
CA ALA A 362 -3.70 23.71 0.86
C ALA A 362 -4.03 22.21 0.71
N CYS A 363 -5.29 21.82 0.93
CA CYS A 363 -5.78 20.47 0.71
C CYS A 363 -5.61 20.03 -0.75
N MET A 364 -6.02 20.86 -1.71
CA MET A 364 -5.88 20.57 -3.14
C MET A 364 -4.41 20.53 -3.58
N GLY A 365 -3.59 21.43 -3.05
CA GLY A 365 -2.14 21.45 -3.27
C GLY A 365 -1.46 20.16 -2.80
N ALA A 366 -1.81 19.68 -1.60
CA ALA A 366 -1.32 18.41 -1.10
C ALA A 366 -1.79 17.22 -1.96
N PHE A 367 -3.07 17.19 -2.33
CA PHE A 367 -3.64 16.16 -3.20
C PHE A 367 -2.92 16.07 -4.55
N ILE A 368 -2.78 17.21 -5.25
CA ILE A 368 -2.11 17.31 -6.54
C ILE A 368 -0.61 16.98 -6.40
N GLY A 369 0.04 17.50 -5.34
CA GLY A 369 1.46 17.27 -5.08
C GLY A 369 1.81 15.79 -4.95
N VAL A 370 0.99 15.00 -4.23
CA VAL A 370 1.19 13.55 -4.11
C VAL A 370 1.07 12.85 -5.46
N ILE A 371 0.09 13.22 -6.28
CA ILE A 371 -0.11 12.62 -7.61
C ILE A 371 1.10 12.91 -8.51
N PHE A 372 1.57 14.15 -8.56
CA PHE A 372 2.73 14.53 -9.38
C PHE A 372 4.03 13.89 -8.89
N ALA A 373 4.29 13.92 -7.59
CA ALA A 373 5.46 13.26 -7.02
C ALA A 373 5.46 11.76 -7.34
N PHE A 374 4.28 11.12 -7.29
CA PHE A 374 4.16 9.73 -7.68
C PHE A 374 4.43 9.48 -9.18
N VAL A 375 3.98 10.38 -10.08
CA VAL A 375 4.32 10.30 -11.51
C VAL A 375 5.82 10.34 -11.72
N GLU A 376 6.52 11.26 -11.05
CA GLU A 376 7.97 11.45 -11.19
C GLU A 376 8.76 10.25 -10.66
N MET A 377 8.34 9.66 -9.54
CA MET A 377 8.97 8.45 -9.02
C MET A 377 8.70 7.21 -9.88
N ALA A 378 7.60 7.21 -10.65
CA ALA A 378 7.21 6.09 -11.51
C ALA A 378 7.77 6.17 -12.93
N SER A 379 8.38 7.30 -13.33
CA SER A 379 9.10 7.49 -14.59
C SER A 379 10.58 7.16 -14.46
#